data_AF-A0A354F0C6-F1
#
_entry.id   AF-A0A354F0C6-F1
#
_cell.length_a   1.000
_cell.length_b   1.000
_cell.length_c   1.000
_cell.angle_alpha   90.00
_cell.angle_beta   90.00
_cell.angle_gamma   90.00
#
_symmetry.space_group_name_H-M   'P 1'
#
loop_
_entity.id
_entity.type
_entity.pdbx_description
1 polymer ?
#
loop_
_entity_poly.entity_id
_entity_poly.type
_entity_poly.pdbx_seq_one_letter_code
_entity_poly.pdbx_strand_id
1 'polypeptide(L)'
;MLTTIRIFSVSLCVLSLSSCMLNEQSSTNDYVPYGYQNSDLYPEGYENVSTYNEPTVKQTNVVVPDSYHVGAYHSPASPKDRDRNWVSQQNRRGYTIEIANGEKAAHVAGALQKVPKSDRMAEVKYQSGGKAYYKGLYGSYDSQEAAQQALSALPDEVKQGAGVKTWESVQNNLSE
;
A
#
# COMPACT_ATOMS: atom_id res chain seq x y z
N MET A 1 14.11 61.04 -27.40
CA MET A 1 14.25 59.61 -27.05
C MET A 1 13.85 59.45 -25.60
N LEU A 2 12.59 59.09 -25.34
CA LEU A 2 12.03 58.82 -24.02
C LEU A 2 11.73 57.31 -23.94
N THR A 3 12.49 56.57 -23.13
CA THR A 3 12.24 55.14 -22.85
C THR A 3 12.48 54.88 -21.37
N THR A 4 11.60 55.40 -20.50
CA THR A 4 11.59 55.12 -19.06
C THR A 4 10.18 55.21 -18.46
N ILE A 5 9.17 54.65 -19.12
CA ILE A 5 7.79 54.59 -18.57
C ILE A 5 7.22 53.18 -18.79
N ARG A 6 7.73 52.20 -18.05
CA ARG A 6 7.12 50.86 -17.92
C ARG A 6 7.37 50.23 -16.55
N ILE A 7 7.31 51.03 -15.49
CA ILE A 7 7.42 50.52 -14.11
C ILE A 7 6.45 51.33 -13.25
N PHE A 8 5.13 51.07 -13.29
CA PHE A 8 4.21 51.57 -12.26
C PHE A 8 2.78 50.99 -12.41
N SER A 9 2.58 49.66 -12.43
CA SER A 9 1.19 49.13 -12.41
C SER A 9 1.00 47.70 -11.89
N VAL A 10 1.95 47.10 -11.16
CA VAL A 10 1.74 45.75 -10.60
C VAL A 10 2.32 45.67 -9.19
N SER A 11 1.69 46.37 -8.24
CA SER A 11 2.01 46.23 -6.82
C SER A 11 0.77 46.54 -5.97
N LEU A 12 -0.31 45.79 -6.18
CA LEU A 12 -1.53 45.89 -5.37
C LEU A 12 -2.28 44.55 -5.33
N CYS A 13 -1.60 43.46 -4.95
CA CYS A 13 -2.23 42.15 -4.69
C CYS A 13 -1.72 41.51 -3.39
N VAL A 14 -1.33 42.32 -2.41
CA VAL A 14 -0.97 41.85 -1.07
C VAL A 14 -1.76 42.71 -0.12
N LEU A 15 -2.79 42.17 0.55
CA LEU A 15 -3.40 42.64 1.81
C LEU A 15 -4.78 42.04 2.11
N SER A 16 -5.23 40.99 1.42
CA SER A 16 -6.44 40.26 1.81
C SER A 16 -6.09 39.05 2.68
N LEU A 17 -6.64 39.09 3.91
CA LEU A 17 -6.99 37.98 4.83
C LEU A 17 -6.06 37.78 6.05
N SER A 18 -6.26 38.63 7.08
CA SER A 18 -5.86 38.34 8.46
C SER A 18 -7.09 38.06 9.33
N SER A 19 -7.10 36.82 9.83
CA SER A 19 -7.57 36.31 11.14
C SER A 19 -9.05 36.29 11.51
N CYS A 20 -9.53 35.06 11.66
CA CYS A 20 -10.66 34.65 12.50
C CYS A 20 -10.46 35.08 13.96
N MET A 21 -11.53 35.52 14.64
CA MET A 21 -11.61 35.49 16.11
C MET A 21 -12.28 34.20 16.54
N LEU A 22 -11.65 33.50 17.48
CA LEU A 22 -12.18 32.34 18.19
C LEU A 22 -13.17 32.84 19.26
N ASN A 23 -14.45 32.50 19.15
CA ASN A 23 -15.40 32.63 20.26
C ASN A 23 -15.38 31.34 21.06
N GLU A 24 -14.81 31.37 22.28
CA GLU A 24 -15.07 30.34 23.28
C GLU A 24 -16.45 30.60 23.88
N GLN A 25 -17.39 29.67 23.68
CA GLN A 25 -18.62 29.65 24.44
C GLN A 25 -18.89 28.28 25.03
N SER A 26 -19.04 28.33 26.35
CA SER A 26 -19.27 27.30 27.35
C SER A 26 -20.34 26.26 27.01
N SER A 27 -19.99 25.00 27.33
CA SER A 27 -20.78 23.89 27.87
C SER A 27 -22.32 23.97 27.79
N THR A 28 -22.97 22.92 27.26
CA THR A 28 -23.91 22.01 27.96
C THR A 28 -24.50 20.94 27.01
N ASN A 29 -24.41 19.67 27.45
CA ASN A 29 -25.18 18.44 27.17
C ASN A 29 -26.00 18.18 25.89
N ASP A 30 -25.76 16.95 25.40
CA ASP A 30 -26.70 15.89 24.98
C ASP A 30 -27.09 15.65 23.50
N TYR A 31 -27.06 14.34 23.22
CA TYR A 31 -27.64 13.54 22.13
C TYR A 31 -26.89 13.46 20.78
N VAL A 32 -26.13 12.37 20.60
CA VAL A 32 -25.63 11.91 19.29
C VAL A 32 -26.59 10.86 18.72
N PRO A 33 -27.39 11.15 17.69
CA PRO A 33 -28.08 10.11 16.93
C PRO A 33 -27.07 9.39 16.02
N TYR A 34 -27.23 8.08 15.86
CA TYR A 34 -26.45 7.22 14.96
C TYR A 34 -26.46 7.79 13.54
N GLY A 35 -25.37 8.47 13.17
CA GLY A 35 -25.05 8.88 11.81
C GLY A 35 -24.03 7.91 11.23
N TYR A 36 -24.48 7.04 10.33
CA TYR A 36 -23.60 6.31 9.42
C TYR A 36 -22.92 7.36 8.53
N GLN A 37 -21.65 7.70 8.81
CA GLN A 37 -20.94 8.65 7.97
C GLN A 37 -19.48 8.24 7.74
N ASN A 38 -19.27 7.84 6.49
CA ASN A 38 -18.04 7.79 5.70
C ASN A 38 -16.85 6.97 6.22
N SER A 39 -16.65 5.88 5.48
CA SER A 39 -15.39 5.21 5.23
C SER A 39 -14.28 6.18 4.83
N ASP A 40 -13.43 6.56 5.78
CA ASP A 40 -12.12 7.15 5.47
C ASP A 40 -11.08 6.04 5.33
N LEU A 41 -10.92 5.67 4.06
CA LEU A 41 -9.99 4.73 3.49
C LEU A 41 -8.57 5.37 3.49
N TYR A 42 -7.85 5.20 4.60
CA TYR A 42 -6.44 5.57 4.84
C TYR A 42 -6.06 7.07 4.78
N PRO A 43 -5.59 7.67 5.89
CA PRO A 43 -4.83 8.91 5.80
C PRO A 43 -3.37 8.63 5.39
N GLU A 44 -3.06 8.96 4.14
CA GLU A 44 -1.73 9.40 3.71
C GLU A 44 -1.39 10.71 4.45
N GLY A 45 -0.18 10.84 5.00
CA GLY A 45 0.24 12.11 5.59
C GLY A 45 1.61 12.10 6.25
N TYR A 46 2.49 12.93 5.70
CA TYR A 46 3.87 13.20 6.09
C TYR A 46 4.05 13.81 7.50
N GLU A 47 5.31 13.69 7.96
CA GLU A 47 5.96 14.37 9.09
C GLU A 47 5.26 15.60 9.69
N ASN A 48 4.97 15.53 10.99
CA ASN A 48 4.96 16.70 11.86
C ASN A 48 5.28 16.30 13.31
N VAL A 49 6.42 16.79 13.81
CA VAL A 49 6.76 16.75 15.24
C VAL A 49 5.82 17.72 15.95
N SER A 50 4.78 17.19 16.58
CA SER A 50 3.93 17.95 17.49
C SER A 50 3.80 17.13 18.77
N THR A 51 4.40 17.66 19.85
CA THR A 51 4.31 17.15 21.21
C THR A 51 2.85 17.21 21.68
N TYR A 52 2.08 16.19 21.32
CA TYR A 52 0.79 15.92 21.92
C TYR A 52 1.02 15.03 23.13
N ASN A 53 0.54 15.47 24.29
CA ASN A 53 0.34 14.59 25.43
C ASN A 53 -0.63 13.49 25.00
N GLU A 54 -0.11 12.31 24.72
CA GLU A 54 -0.93 11.12 24.48
C GLU A 54 -1.78 10.86 25.73
N PRO A 55 -3.12 10.77 25.62
CA PRO A 55 -3.88 10.10 26.65
C PRO A 55 -3.37 8.67 26.71
N THR A 56 -2.97 8.21 27.89
CA THR A 56 -2.50 6.84 28.10
C THR A 56 -3.58 5.86 27.63
N VAL A 57 -3.44 5.38 26.39
CA VAL A 57 -4.30 4.35 25.84
C VAL A 57 -3.95 3.10 26.63
N LYS A 58 -4.85 2.71 27.54
CA LYS A 58 -4.78 1.39 28.17
C LYS A 58 -4.75 0.38 27.03
N GLN A 59 -3.62 -0.28 26.84
CA GLN A 59 -3.50 -1.38 25.90
C GLN A 59 -4.40 -2.51 26.39
N THR A 60 -5.65 -2.52 25.92
CA THR A 60 -6.51 -3.68 26.02
C THR A 60 -5.94 -4.73 25.08
N ASN A 61 -5.41 -5.81 25.64
CA ASN A 61 -5.02 -7.00 24.87
C ASN A 61 -6.26 -7.53 24.16
N VAL A 62 -6.42 -7.18 22.88
CA VAL A 62 -7.44 -7.79 22.02
C VAL A 62 -6.94 -9.18 21.69
N VAL A 63 -7.57 -10.20 22.28
CA VAL A 63 -7.29 -11.61 21.99
C VAL A 63 -7.84 -11.91 20.60
N VAL A 64 -6.98 -11.79 19.59
CA VAL A 64 -7.27 -12.27 18.25
C VAL A 64 -6.88 -13.75 18.15
N PRO A 65 -7.68 -14.60 17.49
CA PRO A 65 -7.29 -15.98 17.23
C PRO A 65 -5.96 -16.06 16.47
N ASP A 66 -5.21 -17.15 16.64
CA ASP A 66 -3.90 -17.38 15.99
C ASP A 66 -3.93 -17.32 14.45
N SER A 67 -5.13 -17.36 13.84
CA SER A 67 -5.33 -17.15 12.41
C SER A 67 -5.10 -15.71 11.96
N TYR A 68 -4.99 -14.76 12.89
CA TYR A 68 -4.76 -13.34 12.58
C TYR A 68 -3.26 -13.02 12.57
N HIS A 69 -2.76 -12.56 11.43
CA HIS A 69 -1.35 -12.21 11.27
C HIS A 69 -1.03 -10.87 11.92
N VAL A 70 -0.54 -10.93 13.15
CA VAL A 70 0.00 -9.77 13.87
C VAL A 70 1.54 -9.75 13.79
N GLY A 71 2.11 -8.56 13.64
CA GLY A 71 3.54 -8.27 13.78
C GLY A 71 3.97 -8.15 15.25
N ALA A 72 5.18 -7.64 15.49
CA ALA A 72 5.69 -7.44 16.85
C ALA A 72 4.69 -6.62 17.69
N TYR A 73 4.46 -7.06 18.94
CA TYR A 73 3.48 -6.47 19.88
C TYR A 73 2.00 -6.66 19.54
N HIS A 74 1.62 -7.72 18.82
CA HIS A 74 0.21 -7.96 18.41
C HIS A 74 -0.39 -6.84 17.54
N SER A 75 0.46 -6.00 16.94
CA SER A 75 0.03 -4.98 15.98
C SER A 75 -0.23 -5.64 14.62
N PRO A 76 -1.28 -5.30 13.86
CA PRO A 76 -1.52 -5.90 12.55
C PRO A 76 -0.29 -5.79 11.64
N ALA A 77 0.19 -6.91 11.07
CA ALA A 77 1.26 -6.85 10.07
C ALA A 77 0.72 -6.18 8.80
N SER A 78 1.49 -5.25 8.21
CA SER A 78 1.05 -4.61 6.97
C SER A 78 0.92 -5.67 5.86
N PRO A 79 -0.03 -5.55 4.93
CA PRO A 79 -0.16 -6.49 3.81
C PRO A 79 1.16 -6.63 3.02
N LYS A 80 1.90 -5.53 2.88
CA LYS A 80 3.20 -5.49 2.19
C LYS A 80 4.26 -6.31 2.93
N ASP A 81 4.33 -6.21 4.25
CA ASP A 81 5.29 -6.99 5.05
C ASP A 81 4.93 -8.47 5.05
N ARG A 82 3.63 -8.77 5.17
CA ARG A 82 3.14 -10.14 5.10
C ARG A 82 3.48 -10.80 3.76
N ASP A 83 3.31 -10.07 2.67
CA ASP A 83 3.59 -10.55 1.32
C ASP A 83 5.11 -10.71 1.10
N ARG A 84 5.92 -9.74 1.54
CA ARG A 84 7.39 -9.85 1.51
C ARG A 84 7.88 -11.04 2.34
N ASN A 85 7.36 -11.22 3.55
CA ASN A 85 7.72 -12.32 4.45
C ASN A 85 7.32 -13.68 3.86
N TRP A 86 6.14 -13.76 3.25
CA TRP A 86 5.73 -14.98 2.57
C TRP A 86 6.71 -15.32 1.45
N VAL A 87 7.06 -14.36 0.60
CA VAL A 87 7.99 -14.58 -0.52
C VAL A 87 9.40 -14.96 -0.05
N SER A 88 9.90 -14.33 1.01
CA SER A 88 11.25 -14.63 1.54
C SER A 88 11.37 -16.02 2.15
N GLN A 89 10.27 -16.61 2.61
CA GLN A 89 10.22 -17.95 3.22
C GLN A 89 10.08 -19.09 2.20
N GLN A 90 9.91 -18.77 0.92
CA GLN A 90 9.69 -19.80 -0.10
C GLN A 90 10.97 -20.59 -0.41
N ASN A 91 10.80 -21.87 -0.73
CA ASN A 91 11.88 -22.73 -1.18
C ASN A 91 12.46 -22.19 -2.50
N ARG A 92 13.74 -21.79 -2.49
CA ARG A 92 14.46 -21.24 -3.67
C ARG A 92 14.40 -22.13 -4.90
N ARG A 93 14.34 -23.45 -4.72
CA ARG A 93 14.26 -24.43 -5.81
C ARG A 93 12.84 -24.66 -6.34
N GLY A 94 11.83 -24.10 -5.67
CA GLY A 94 10.45 -24.15 -6.10
C GLY A 94 10.12 -23.10 -7.16
N TYR A 95 8.87 -23.13 -7.59
CA TYR A 95 8.32 -22.33 -8.67
C TYR A 95 7.11 -21.52 -8.21
N THR A 96 6.84 -20.43 -8.89
CA THR A 96 5.65 -19.58 -8.73
C THR A 96 5.23 -19.05 -10.09
N ILE A 97 4.05 -18.45 -10.16
CA ILE A 97 3.57 -17.78 -11.36
C ILE A 97 3.69 -16.27 -11.15
N GLU A 98 4.50 -15.60 -11.98
CA GLU A 98 4.50 -14.15 -12.09
C GLU A 98 3.30 -13.75 -12.94
N ILE A 99 2.34 -13.07 -12.33
CA ILE A 99 1.06 -12.66 -12.92
C ILE A 99 1.19 -11.35 -13.68
N ALA A 100 1.96 -10.42 -13.13
CA ALA A 100 2.20 -9.11 -13.70
C ALA A 100 3.52 -8.55 -13.18
N ASN A 101 4.13 -7.66 -13.97
CA ASN A 101 5.34 -6.96 -13.61
C ASN A 101 5.33 -5.54 -14.21
N GLY A 102 5.59 -4.51 -13.41
CA GLY A 102 5.70 -3.14 -13.92
C GLY A 102 5.97 -2.08 -12.85
N GLU A 103 6.10 -0.82 -13.29
CA GLU A 103 6.42 0.33 -12.42
C GLU A 103 5.23 0.77 -11.54
N LYS A 104 4.00 0.39 -11.92
CA LYS A 104 2.76 0.80 -11.23
C LYS A 104 2.22 -0.35 -10.37
N ALA A 105 2.25 -0.18 -9.05
CA ALA A 105 1.64 -1.12 -8.10
C ALA A 105 0.16 -1.40 -8.43
N ALA A 106 -0.64 -0.37 -8.73
CA ALA A 106 -2.05 -0.52 -9.07
C ALA A 106 -2.31 -1.44 -10.28
N HIS A 107 -1.40 -1.47 -11.26
CA HIS A 107 -1.51 -2.37 -12.41
C HIS A 107 -1.32 -3.84 -11.97
N VAL A 108 -0.34 -4.08 -11.11
CA VAL A 108 -0.06 -5.40 -10.55
C VAL A 108 -1.20 -5.88 -9.65
N ALA A 109 -1.67 -5.04 -8.73
CA ALA A 109 -2.81 -5.33 -7.86
C ALA A 109 -4.07 -5.65 -8.68
N GLY A 110 -4.35 -4.90 -9.75
CA GLY A 110 -5.48 -5.15 -10.64
C GLY A 110 -5.40 -6.51 -11.35
N ALA A 111 -4.19 -6.97 -11.68
CA ALA A 111 -4.00 -8.32 -12.24
C ALA A 111 -4.22 -9.41 -11.16
N LEU A 112 -3.71 -9.19 -9.94
CA LEU A 112 -3.91 -10.10 -8.81
C LEU A 112 -5.38 -10.21 -8.33
N GLN A 113 -6.22 -9.23 -8.66
CA GLN A 113 -7.66 -9.33 -8.39
C GLN A 113 -8.37 -10.35 -9.28
N LYS A 114 -7.85 -10.58 -10.49
CA LYS A 114 -8.45 -11.45 -11.51
C LYS A 114 -8.08 -12.92 -11.36
N VAL A 115 -7.01 -13.23 -10.62
CA VAL A 115 -6.65 -14.61 -10.32
C VAL A 115 -7.59 -15.23 -9.27
N PRO A 116 -7.86 -16.55 -9.37
CA PRO A 116 -8.60 -17.28 -8.34
C PRO A 116 -7.99 -17.09 -6.95
N LYS A 117 -8.81 -17.19 -5.91
CA LYS A 117 -8.36 -17.09 -4.49
C LYS A 117 -8.02 -18.45 -3.87
N SER A 118 -7.80 -19.47 -4.70
CA SER A 118 -7.48 -20.83 -4.23
C SER A 118 -6.08 -20.91 -3.65
N ASP A 119 -5.16 -20.07 -4.13
CA ASP A 119 -3.76 -20.06 -3.70
C ASP A 119 -3.34 -18.71 -3.14
N ARG A 120 -2.21 -18.74 -2.45
CA ARG A 120 -1.60 -17.54 -1.91
C ARG A 120 -1.07 -16.65 -3.04
N MET A 121 -1.33 -15.36 -2.92
CA MET A 121 -0.79 -14.32 -3.81
C MET A 121 0.02 -13.31 -3.00
N ALA A 122 0.93 -12.62 -3.69
CA ALA A 122 1.68 -11.51 -3.13
C ALA A 122 1.99 -10.43 -4.17
N GLU A 123 2.00 -9.19 -3.72
CA GLU A 123 2.64 -8.09 -4.44
C GLU A 123 3.97 -7.75 -3.77
N VAL A 124 5.05 -7.75 -4.54
CA VAL A 124 6.39 -7.40 -4.03
C VAL A 124 7.03 -6.29 -4.83
N LYS A 125 7.64 -5.33 -4.12
CA LYS A 125 8.43 -4.25 -4.69
C LYS A 125 9.87 -4.70 -4.87
N TYR A 126 10.50 -4.31 -5.98
CA TYR A 126 11.90 -4.55 -6.25
C TYR A 126 12.54 -3.35 -6.96
N GLN A 127 13.86 -3.19 -6.87
CA GLN A 127 14.59 -2.15 -7.59
C GLN A 127 15.26 -2.72 -8.83
N SER A 128 15.18 -1.99 -9.94
CA SER A 128 15.92 -2.29 -11.17
C SER A 128 16.31 -0.98 -11.85
N GLY A 129 17.60 -0.82 -12.16
CA GLY A 129 18.09 0.40 -12.83
C GLY A 129 17.78 1.70 -12.07
N GLY A 130 17.79 1.67 -10.73
CA GLY A 130 17.49 2.83 -9.88
C GLY A 130 16.02 3.22 -9.80
N LYS A 131 15.11 2.41 -10.36
CA LYS A 131 13.65 2.61 -10.27
C LYS A 131 12.98 1.47 -9.54
N ALA A 132 11.87 1.78 -8.88
CA ALA A 132 11.01 0.81 -8.25
C ALA A 132 10.07 0.15 -9.26
N TYR A 133 9.99 -1.17 -9.17
CA TYR A 133 9.07 -2.02 -9.91
C TYR A 133 8.31 -2.92 -8.94
N TYR A 134 7.22 -3.50 -9.42
CA TYR A 134 6.34 -4.36 -8.65
C TYR A 134 6.08 -5.65 -9.43
N LYS A 135 6.06 -6.79 -8.71
CA LYS A 135 5.68 -8.10 -9.26
C LYS A 135 4.48 -8.64 -8.51
N GLY A 136 3.55 -9.21 -9.26
CA GLY A 136 2.44 -9.99 -8.72
C GLY A 136 2.78 -11.47 -8.83
N LEU A 137 2.71 -12.19 -7.72
CA LEU A 137 3.08 -13.59 -7.61
C LEU A 137 1.87 -14.41 -7.17
N TYR A 138 1.77 -15.64 -7.70
CA TYR A 138 0.63 -16.51 -7.44
C TYR A 138 1.07 -17.97 -7.26
N GLY A 139 0.71 -18.53 -6.12
CA GLY A 139 0.99 -19.90 -5.71
C GLY A 139 2.48 -20.16 -5.44
N SER A 140 2.73 -21.35 -4.89
CA SER A 140 4.06 -21.90 -4.68
C SER A 140 4.00 -23.38 -5.02
N TYR A 141 4.90 -23.84 -5.89
CA TYR A 141 4.85 -25.16 -6.50
C TYR A 141 6.23 -25.83 -6.42
N ASP A 142 6.24 -27.12 -6.14
CA ASP A 142 7.50 -27.88 -6.01
C ASP A 142 8.14 -28.21 -7.37
N SER A 143 7.37 -28.17 -8.46
CA SER A 143 7.85 -28.46 -9.81
C SER A 143 7.34 -27.47 -10.86
N GLN A 144 8.08 -27.40 -11.97
CA GLN A 144 7.73 -26.54 -13.09
C GLN A 144 6.42 -26.99 -13.75
N GLU A 145 6.18 -28.29 -13.82
CA GLU A 145 4.98 -28.87 -14.42
C GLU A 145 3.72 -28.48 -13.62
N ALA A 146 3.79 -28.54 -12.29
CA ALA A 146 2.69 -28.12 -11.43
C ALA A 146 2.39 -26.62 -11.61
N ALA A 147 3.43 -25.78 -11.67
CA ALA A 147 3.27 -24.35 -11.94
C ALA A 147 2.68 -24.10 -13.35
N GLN A 148 3.10 -24.86 -14.37
CA GLN A 148 2.59 -24.72 -15.73
C GLN A 148 1.13 -25.17 -15.85
N GLN A 149 0.75 -26.22 -15.13
CA GLN A 149 -0.64 -26.68 -15.06
C GLN A 149 -1.51 -25.61 -14.39
N ALA A 150 -1.05 -25.04 -13.27
CA ALA A 150 -1.74 -23.96 -12.59
C ALA A 150 -1.87 -22.70 -13.46
N LEU A 151 -0.80 -22.32 -14.19
CA LEU A 151 -0.83 -21.21 -15.17
C LEU A 151 -1.88 -21.46 -16.27
N SER A 152 -2.00 -22.70 -16.74
CA SER A 152 -2.96 -23.06 -17.79
C SER A 152 -4.42 -22.99 -17.32
N ALA A 153 -4.64 -23.18 -16.01
CA ALA A 153 -5.95 -23.06 -15.37
C ALA A 153 -6.35 -21.60 -15.05
N LEU A 154 -5.44 -20.63 -15.21
CA LEU A 154 -5.76 -19.22 -15.00
C LEU A 154 -6.70 -18.68 -16.11
N PRO A 155 -7.50 -17.63 -15.81
CA PRO A 155 -8.28 -16.93 -16.81
C PRO A 155 -7.41 -16.41 -17.96
N ASP A 156 -7.92 -16.48 -19.20
CA ASP A 156 -7.15 -16.10 -20.40
C ASP A 156 -6.63 -14.67 -20.36
N GLU A 157 -7.38 -13.76 -19.74
CA GLU A 157 -6.98 -12.36 -19.55
C GLU A 157 -5.67 -12.23 -18.75
N VAL A 158 -5.46 -13.08 -17.74
CA VAL A 158 -4.26 -13.06 -16.91
C VAL A 158 -3.14 -13.87 -17.55
N LYS A 159 -3.49 -15.00 -18.16
CA LYS A 159 -2.56 -15.96 -18.74
C LYS A 159 -1.63 -15.36 -19.79
N GLN A 160 -2.10 -14.38 -20.58
CA GLN A 160 -1.31 -13.75 -21.65
C GLN A 160 -0.09 -12.96 -21.15
N GLY A 161 -0.15 -12.42 -19.93
CA GLY A 161 0.95 -11.68 -19.30
C GLY A 161 1.69 -12.47 -18.22
N ALA A 162 1.20 -13.67 -17.90
CA ALA A 162 1.70 -14.47 -16.80
C ALA A 162 2.76 -15.49 -17.25
N GLY A 163 3.67 -15.84 -16.36
CA GLY A 163 4.71 -16.82 -16.64
C GLY A 163 5.26 -17.49 -15.40
N VAL A 164 5.76 -18.71 -15.57
CA VAL A 164 6.40 -19.47 -14.48
C VAL A 164 7.79 -18.89 -14.18
N LYS A 165 8.09 -18.68 -12.89
CA LYS A 165 9.39 -18.22 -12.38
C LYS A 165 9.86 -19.14 -11.26
N THR A 166 11.18 -19.24 -11.09
CA THR A 166 11.75 -19.88 -9.90
C THR A 166 11.71 -18.90 -8.73
N TRP A 167 11.53 -19.41 -7.52
CA TRP A 167 11.60 -18.60 -6.31
C TRP A 167 12.98 -17.96 -6.13
N GLU A 168 14.06 -18.65 -6.50
CA GLU A 168 15.40 -18.06 -6.54
C GLU A 168 15.46 -16.79 -7.39
N SER A 169 14.91 -16.82 -8.62
CA SER A 169 14.88 -15.65 -9.49
C SER A 169 14.08 -14.51 -8.88
N VAL A 170 12.95 -14.80 -8.24
CA VAL A 170 12.12 -13.80 -7.56
C VAL A 170 12.89 -13.18 -6.39
N GLN A 171 13.43 -14.01 -5.50
CA GLN A 171 14.09 -13.57 -4.27
C GLN A 171 15.37 -12.79 -4.52
N ASN A 172 16.17 -13.16 -5.54
CA ASN A 172 17.40 -12.46 -5.88
C ASN A 172 17.18 -10.99 -6.31
N ASN A 173 15.96 -10.64 -6.75
CA ASN A 173 15.63 -9.28 -7.17
C ASN A 173 15.07 -8.42 -6.04
N LEU A 174 14.70 -9.01 -4.89
CA LEU A 174 14.17 -8.26 -3.76
C LEU A 174 15.30 -7.52 -3.06
N SER A 175 15.44 -6.23 -3.37
CA SER A 175 16.31 -5.31 -2.63
C SER A 175 15.68 -5.04 -1.26
N GLU A 176 16.50 -5.06 -0.21
CA GLU A 176 16.11 -4.60 1.14
C GLU A 176 15.59 -3.15 1.11
#